data_AF-A0A812FL60-F1
#
_entry.id   AF-A0A812FL60-F1
#
_cell.length_a   1.000
_cell.length_b   1.000
_cell.length_c   1.000
_cell.angle_alpha   90.00
_cell.angle_beta   90.00
_cell.angle_gamma   90.00
#
_symmetry.space_group_name_H-M   'P 1'
#
loop_
_entity.id
_entity.type
_entity.pdbx_description
1 polymer ?
#
loop_
_entity_poly.entity_id
_entity_poly.type
_entity_poly.pdbx_seq_one_letter_code
_entity_poly.pdbx_strand_id
1 'polypeptide(L)' 'MKTYRSGDNVDKYAYVATLDEIRENDYNLNIPRYVDTFEEEAEIDLMAVRSERLALQTELADLEAEMAGYLEELGYGA' A
#
# COMPACT_ATOMS: atom_id res chain seq x y z
N MET A 1 -28.11 4.31 -9.53
CA MET A 1 -27.25 4.67 -10.68
C MET A 1 -27.34 6.18 -10.92
N LYS A 2 -26.55 6.98 -10.21
CA LYS A 2 -26.49 8.43 -10.44
C LYS A 2 -25.43 8.80 -11.48
N THR A 3 -24.27 8.16 -11.45
CA THR A 3 -23.12 8.42 -12.34
C THR A 3 -23.42 8.24 -13.82
N TYR A 4 -24.04 7.13 -14.23
CA TYR A 4 -24.44 6.90 -15.64
C TYR A 4 -25.44 7.93 -16.18
N ARG A 5 -26.31 8.48 -15.31
CA ARG A 5 -27.36 9.44 -15.70
C ARG A 5 -26.91 10.89 -15.65
N SER A 6 -25.92 11.20 -14.82
CA SER A 6 -25.39 12.57 -14.70
C SER A 6 -24.36 12.90 -15.77
N GLY A 7 -23.68 11.90 -16.36
CA GLY A 7 -22.61 12.16 -17.34
C GLY A 7 -21.41 12.89 -16.73
N ASP A 8 -21.22 12.75 -15.42
CA ASP A 8 -20.13 13.37 -14.70
C ASP A 8 -18.92 12.42 -14.64
N ASN A 9 -17.74 12.97 -14.87
CA ASN A 9 -16.48 12.27 -14.57
C ASN A 9 -16.37 12.07 -13.05
N VAL A 10 -16.09 10.84 -12.64
CA VAL A 10 -15.81 10.48 -11.25
C VAL A 10 -14.42 9.89 -11.21
N ASP A 11 -13.54 10.52 -10.44
CA ASP A 11 -12.15 10.08 -10.28
C ASP A 11 -12.07 8.58 -9.97
N LYS A 12 -11.23 7.85 -10.70
CA LYS A 12 -11.02 6.39 -10.64
C LYS A 12 -12.27 5.49 -10.87
N TYR A 13 -13.43 6.06 -11.24
CA TYR A 13 -14.69 5.32 -11.32
C TYR A 13 -15.48 5.53 -12.63
N ALA A 14 -15.46 6.74 -13.21
CA ALA A 14 -16.18 7.04 -14.44
C ALA A 14 -15.48 8.13 -15.25
N TYR A 15 -15.32 7.88 -16.56
CA TYR A 15 -14.79 8.86 -17.51
C TYR A 15 -15.72 8.94 -18.73
N VAL A 16 -16.06 10.16 -19.13
CA VAL A 16 -16.83 10.48 -20.32
C VAL A 16 -15.86 10.79 -21.44
N ALA A 17 -15.50 9.74 -22.18
CA ALA A 17 -14.65 9.85 -23.34
C ALA A 17 -15.34 10.60 -24.49
N THR A 18 -14.59 11.45 -25.16
CA THR A 18 -14.99 12.14 -26.39
C THR A 18 -14.94 11.21 -27.61
N LEU A 19 -15.64 11.56 -28.68
CA LEU A 19 -15.65 10.77 -29.90
C LEU A 19 -14.26 10.68 -30.56
N ASP A 20 -13.44 11.71 -30.41
CA ASP A 20 -12.09 11.75 -30.98
C ASP A 20 -11.14 10.83 -30.20
N GLU A 21 -11.20 10.80 -28.86
CA GLU A 21 -10.45 9.82 -28.04
C GLU A 21 -10.84 8.37 -28.36
N ILE A 22 -12.13 8.12 -28.58
CA ILE A 22 -12.62 6.78 -28.98
C ILE A 22 -12.05 6.41 -30.36
N ARG A 23 -11.95 7.36 -31.28
CA ARG A 23 -11.39 7.14 -32.62
C ARG A 23 -9.88 6.90 -32.56
N GLU A 24 -9.15 7.63 -31.73
CA GLU A 24 -7.71 7.44 -31.50
C GLU A 24 -7.39 6.08 -30.86
N ASN A 25 -8.31 5.56 -30.04
CA ASN A 25 -8.22 4.23 -29.44
C ASN A 25 -8.82 3.12 -30.33
N ASP A 26 -8.99 3.33 -31.64
CA ASP A 26 -9.55 2.34 -32.59
C ASP A 26 -10.94 1.81 -32.19
N TYR A 27 -11.78 2.66 -31.60
CA TYR A 27 -13.07 2.29 -31.02
C TYR A 27 -12.99 1.19 -29.94
N ASN A 28 -11.81 1.00 -29.34
CA ASN A 28 -11.59 0.10 -28.23
C ASN A 28 -12.10 0.74 -26.94
N LEU A 29 -13.23 0.25 -26.42
CA LEU A 29 -13.92 0.79 -25.23
C LEU A 29 -13.50 0.09 -23.92
N ASN A 30 -12.32 -0.51 -23.87
CA ASN A 30 -11.83 -1.14 -22.65
C ASN A 30 -11.64 -0.09 -21.54
N ILE A 31 -12.36 -0.27 -20.41
CA ILE A 31 -12.50 0.71 -19.32
C ILE A 31 -11.16 1.22 -18.77
N PRO A 32 -10.16 0.36 -18.49
CA PRO A 32 -8.80 0.78 -18.10
C PRO A 32 -8.09 1.77 -19.05
N ARG A 33 -8.55 1.95 -20.30
CA ARG A 33 -7.98 2.94 -21.24
C ARG A 33 -8.51 4.36 -21.00
N TYR A 34 -9.62 4.49 -20.28
CA TYR A 34 -10.33 5.76 -20.09
C TYR A 34 -10.45 6.14 -18.62
N VAL A 35 -10.41 5.16 -17.73
CA VAL A 35 -10.41 5.38 -16.29
C VAL A 35 -9.05 4.98 -15.78
N ASP A 36 -8.30 5.96 -15.29
CA ASP A 36 -7.10 5.70 -14.51
C ASP A 36 -7.52 5.08 -13.17
N THR A 37 -7.47 3.75 -13.12
CA THR A 37 -7.71 2.98 -11.90
C THR A 37 -6.41 2.75 -11.12
N PHE A 38 -5.31 3.41 -11.50
CA PHE A 38 -4.05 3.24 -10.81
C PHE A 38 -4.15 3.88 -9.42
N GLU A 39 -3.85 3.09 -8.40
CA GLU A 39 -3.62 3.61 -7.06
C GLU A 39 -2.13 3.93 -6.99
N GLU A 40 -1.82 5.21 -6.79
CA GLU A 40 -0.46 5.62 -6.50
C GLU A 40 -0.05 4.94 -5.19
N GLU A 41 0.86 3.96 -5.29
CA GLU A 41 1.42 3.31 -4.11
C GLU A 41 2.12 4.39 -3.28
N ALA A 42 1.76 4.50 -2.01
CA ALA A 42 2.39 5.44 -1.11
C ALA A 42 3.90 5.20 -1.12
N GLU A 43 4.69 6.27 -1.31
CA GLU A 43 6.14 6.18 -1.24
C GLU A 43 6.54 5.60 0.12
N ILE A 44 7.19 4.44 0.09
CA ILE A 44 7.69 3.80 1.31
C ILE A 44 8.88 4.63 1.82
N ASP A 45 8.74 5.23 3.01
CA ASP A 45 9.86 5.88 3.69
C ASP A 45 10.85 4.81 4.21
N LEU A 46 11.88 4.56 3.40
CA LEU A 46 12.95 3.61 3.73
C LEU A 46 13.70 3.98 5.02
N MET A 47 13.76 5.26 5.38
CA MET A 47 14.41 5.70 6.62
C MET A 47 13.53 5.40 7.84
N ALA A 48 12.22 5.60 7.74
CA ALA A 48 11.27 5.20 8.78
C ALA A 48 11.29 3.69 9.00
N VAL A 49 11.22 2.89 7.93
CA VAL A 49 11.29 1.42 7.99
C VAL A 49 12.61 0.96 8.63
N ARG A 50 13.73 1.60 8.28
CA ARG A 50 15.03 1.29 8.89
C ARG A 50 15.05 1.60 10.38
N SER A 51 14.45 2.71 10.80
CA SER A 51 14.37 3.13 12.20
C SER A 51 13.50 2.15 13.01
N GLU A 52 12.34 1.78 12.50
CA GLU A 52 11.45 0.78 13.12
C GLU A 52 12.16 -0.56 13.28
N ARG A 53 12.86 -1.01 12.23
CA ARG A 53 13.66 -2.24 12.28
C ARG A 53 14.73 -2.20 13.37
N LEU A 54 15.39 -1.05 13.57
CA LEU A 54 16.41 -0.90 14.62
C LEU A 54 15.79 -0.92 16.01
N ALA A 55 14.65 -0.25 16.21
CA ALA A 55 13.92 -0.28 17.48
C ALA A 55 13.51 -1.70 17.86
N LEU A 56 12.92 -2.44 16.91
CA LEU A 56 12.54 -3.85 17.12
C LEU A 56 13.74 -4.74 17.46
N GLN A 57 14.91 -4.49 16.86
CA GLN A 57 16.13 -5.23 17.20
C GLN A 57 16.59 -4.96 18.64
N THR A 58 16.46 -3.72 19.11
CA THR A 58 16.77 -3.39 20.51
C THR A 58 15.79 -4.06 21.47
N GLU A 59 14.49 -3.96 21.21
CA GLU A 59 13.47 -4.62 22.04
C GLU A 59 13.67 -6.14 22.11
N LEU A 60 14.05 -6.76 20.99
CA LEU A 60 14.34 -8.19 20.95
C LEU A 60 15.57 -8.55 21.81
N ALA A 61 16.64 -7.76 21.73
CA ALA A 61 17.85 -7.98 22.52
C ALA A 61 17.58 -7.79 24.03
N ASP A 62 16.78 -6.79 24.39
CA ASP A 62 16.40 -6.54 25.78
C ASP A 62 15.56 -7.69 26.33
N LEU A 63 14.61 -8.20 25.54
CA LEU A 63 13.79 -9.35 25.92
C LEU A 63 14.64 -10.63 26.05
N GLU A 64 15.59 -10.86 25.14
CA GLU A 64 16.52 -11.98 25.23
C GLU A 64 17.38 -11.92 26.51
N ALA A 65 17.83 -10.72 26.89
CA ALA A 65 18.57 -10.52 28.13
C ALA A 65 17.70 -10.78 29.37
N GLU A 66 16.44 -10.33 29.37
CA GLU A 66 15.48 -10.60 30.44
C GLU A 66 15.19 -12.11 30.56
N MET A 67 14.98 -12.78 29.42
CA MET A 67 14.80 -14.23 29.37
C MET A 67 16.03 -14.99 29.86
N ALA A 68 17.24 -14.56 29.51
CA ALA A 68 18.48 -15.14 30.01
C ALA A 68 18.59 -15.02 31.53
N GLY A 69 18.24 -13.85 32.09
CA GLY A 69 18.18 -13.64 33.54
C GLY A 69 17.20 -14.60 34.22
N TYR A 70 16.00 -14.77 33.68
CA TYR A 70 15.02 -15.73 34.21
C TYR A 70 15.51 -17.19 34.13
N LEU A 71 16.22 -17.57 33.07
CA LEU A 71 16.78 -18.92 32.94
C LEU A 71 17.91 -19.19 33.95
N GLU A 72 18.71 -18.17 34.26
CA GLU A 72 19.76 -18.24 35.29
C GLU A 72 19.14 -18.37 36.70
N GLU A 73 18.11 -17.59 37.01
CA GLU A 73 17.38 -17.67 38.29
C GLU A 73 16.66 -19.01 38.51
N LEU A 74 16.21 -19.65 37.43
CA LEU A 74 15.56 -20.96 37.46
C LEU A 74 16.54 -22.15 37.48
N GLY A 75 17.85 -21.88 37.46
CA GLY A 75 18.90 -22.91 37.57
C GLY A 75 19.16 -23.72 36.29
N TYR A 76 18.78 -23.18 35.13
CA TYR A 76 19.07 -23.77 33.82
C TYR A 76 20.37 -23.24 33.18
N GLY A 77 21.15 -22.43 33.91
CA GLY A 77 22.48 -22.00 33.49
C GLY A 77 23.53 -23.10 33.69
N ALA A 78 23.76 -23.90 32.66
CA ALA A 78 24.94 -24.77 32.52
C ALA A 78 25.81 -24.27 31.37
#